data_AF-A0ABD3FUB1-F1
#
_entry.id   AF-A0ABD3FUB1-F1
#
_cell.length_a   1.000
_cell.length_b   1.000
_cell.length_c   1.000
_cell.angle_alpha   90.00
_cell.angle_beta   90.00
_cell.angle_gamma   90.00
#
_symmetry.space_group_name_H-M   'P 1'
#
loop_
_entity.id
_entity.type
_entity.pdbx_description
1 polymer ?
#
loop_
_entity_poly.entity_id
_entity_poly.type
_entity_poly.pdbx_seq_one_letter_code
_entity_poly.pdbx_strand_id
1 'polypeptide(L)'
;MVAIFCAIPGPGSVFPVNINMNQTVGHLKEKIKEEMPNMIYFDAGLLKLYLARDNGAWLNANDDDFKALERREIPYRVKDLMQEQLVLDAIWQLNDDACFGKNFQPAARDIHVLVKKPEDPKEFLQYKRSGSTVCGILPLQSLQSALQWLFGSNQVPQTKKTD
;
A
#
# COMPACT_ATOMS: atom_id res chain seq x y z
N MET A 1 1.90 21.74 4.85
CA MET A 1 1.44 20.52 4.16
C MET A 1 2.46 20.21 3.09
N VAL A 2 2.80 18.95 2.89
CA VAL A 2 3.78 18.50 1.89
C VAL A 2 3.16 17.40 1.03
N ALA A 3 3.63 17.26 -0.21
CA ALA A 3 3.25 16.18 -1.10
C ALA A 3 4.27 15.05 -0.99
N ILE A 4 3.83 13.89 -0.51
CA ILE A 4 4.62 12.67 -0.43
C ILE A 4 4.18 11.76 -1.57
N PHE A 5 5.12 11.35 -2.42
CA PHE A 5 4.82 10.40 -3.50
C PHE A 5 4.91 8.97 -2.97
N CYS A 6 3.79 8.25 -3.10
CA CYS A 6 3.65 6.86 -2.72
C CYS A 6 3.62 5.99 -3.97
N ALA A 7 4.24 4.81 -3.91
CA ALA A 7 4.19 3.81 -4.96
C ALA A 7 3.68 2.48 -4.40
N ILE A 8 2.85 1.76 -5.17
CA ILE A 8 2.44 0.38 -4.89
C ILE A 8 3.19 -0.54 -5.86
N PRO A 9 4.24 -1.25 -5.41
CA PRO A 9 4.96 -2.21 -6.23
C PRO A 9 4.07 -3.35 -6.71
N GLY A 10 4.27 -3.81 -7.94
CA GLY A 10 3.40 -4.77 -8.62
C GLY A 10 2.41 -4.09 -9.57
N PRO A 11 1.36 -3.36 -9.10
CA PRO A 11 0.50 -2.58 -9.99
C PRO A 11 1.22 -1.44 -10.74
N GLY A 12 2.37 -0.96 -10.21
CA GLY A 12 3.13 0.15 -10.80
C GLY A 12 2.47 1.51 -10.61
N SER A 13 1.58 1.63 -9.63
CA SER A 13 0.80 2.85 -9.41
C SER A 13 1.55 3.81 -8.48
N VAL A 14 1.72 5.05 -8.92
CA VAL A 14 2.38 6.12 -8.17
C VAL A 14 1.41 7.28 -8.06
N PHE A 15 1.25 7.81 -6.85
CA PHE A 15 0.29 8.88 -6.58
C PHE A 15 0.82 9.81 -5.48
N PRO A 16 0.49 11.11 -5.56
CA PRO A 16 0.80 12.05 -4.50
C PRO A 16 -0.18 11.89 -3.33
N VAL A 17 0.32 12.09 -2.12
CA VAL A 17 -0.49 12.19 -0.90
C VAL A 17 -0.12 13.49 -0.20
N ASN A 18 -1.11 14.36 0.02
CA ASN A 18 -0.90 15.60 0.74
C ASN A 18 -1.12 15.39 2.24
N ILE A 19 -0.10 15.67 3.05
CA ILE A 19 -0.15 15.44 4.51
C ILE A 19 0.66 16.50 5.29
N ASN A 20 0.39 16.65 6.58
CA ASN A 20 1.20 17.48 7.46
C ASN A 20 2.29 16.63 8.13
N MET A 21 3.54 17.10 8.10
CA MET A 21 4.70 16.40 8.69
C MET A 21 4.61 16.21 10.21
N ASN A 22 3.75 16.97 10.90
CA ASN A 22 3.49 16.77 12.33
C ASN A 22 2.51 15.62 12.63
N GLN A 23 1.99 14.95 11.59
CA GLN A 23 1.12 13.78 11.76
C GLN A 23 1.94 12.49 11.91
N THR A 24 1.25 11.38 12.12
CA THR A 24 1.87 10.06 12.25
C THR A 24 1.76 9.24 10.96
N VAL A 25 2.52 8.16 10.89
CA VAL A 25 2.41 7.14 9.84
C VAL A 25 1.00 6.54 9.77
N GLY A 26 0.29 6.41 10.89
CA GLY A 26 -1.12 6.00 10.91
C GLY A 26 -2.03 6.91 10.07
N HIS A 27 -1.89 8.23 10.24
CA HIS A 27 -2.62 9.21 9.43
C HIS A 27 -2.23 9.13 7.94
N LEU A 28 -0.96 8.82 7.64
CA LEU A 28 -0.50 8.61 6.27
C LEU A 28 -1.17 7.39 5.63
N LYS A 29 -1.34 6.29 6.37
CA LYS A 29 -2.09 5.11 5.89
C LYS A 29 -3.54 5.47 5.54
N GLU A 30 -4.22 6.23 6.40
CA GLU A 30 -5.59 6.70 6.14
C GLU A 30 -5.67 7.54 4.86
N LYS A 31 -4.76 8.51 4.71
CA LYS A 31 -4.69 9.35 3.51
C LYS A 31 -4.42 8.54 2.23
N ILE A 32 -3.52 7.55 2.28
CA ILE A 32 -3.26 6.65 1.15
C ILE A 32 -4.54 5.90 0.75
N LYS A 33 -5.33 5.43 1.71
CA LYS A 33 -6.60 4.76 1.43
C LYS A 33 -7.62 5.71 0.78
N GLU A 34 -7.70 6.95 1.25
CA GLU A 34 -8.59 7.98 0.69
C GLU A 34 -8.26 8.31 -0.76
N GLU A 35 -6.96 8.36 -1.12
CA GLU A 35 -6.51 8.63 -2.49
C GLU A 35 -6.72 7.43 -3.43
N MET A 36 -6.72 6.20 -2.89
CA MET A 36 -6.79 4.96 -3.68
C MET A 36 -7.96 4.04 -3.28
N PRO A 37 -9.21 4.52 -3.25
CA PRO A 37 -10.35 3.77 -2.71
C PRO A 37 -10.68 2.50 -3.49
N ASN A 38 -10.39 2.49 -4.80
CA ASN A 38 -10.63 1.34 -5.68
C ASN A 38 -9.55 0.25 -5.55
N MET A 39 -8.35 0.60 -5.07
CA MET A 39 -7.26 -0.36 -4.86
C MET A 39 -7.13 -0.81 -3.40
N ILE A 40 -7.56 0.03 -2.46
CA ILE A 40 -7.43 -0.16 -1.01
C ILE A 40 -8.84 -0.16 -0.40
N TYR A 41 -9.54 -1.28 -0.53
CA TYR A 41 -10.90 -1.47 0.00
C TYR A 41 -10.94 -1.93 1.47
N PHE A 42 -9.79 -1.90 2.15
CA PHE A 42 -9.60 -2.50 3.46
C PHE A 42 -9.18 -1.50 4.52
N ASP A 43 -9.04 -1.96 5.77
CA ASP A 43 -8.62 -1.07 6.86
C ASP A 43 -7.21 -0.54 6.60
N ALA A 44 -7.03 0.78 6.73
CA ALA A 44 -5.74 1.42 6.44
C ALA A 44 -4.63 0.87 7.35
N GLY A 45 -4.96 0.43 8.57
CA GLY A 45 -4.02 -0.18 9.52
C GLY A 45 -3.32 -1.43 8.99
N LEU A 46 -3.92 -2.14 8.02
CA LEU A 46 -3.34 -3.33 7.40
C LEU A 46 -2.30 -3.00 6.33
N LEU A 47 -2.17 -1.74 5.91
CA LEU A 47 -1.11 -1.33 5.00
C LEU A 47 0.25 -1.40 5.72
N LYS A 48 1.25 -1.97 5.04
CA LYS A 48 2.65 -1.86 5.46
C LYS A 48 3.30 -0.79 4.60
N LEU A 49 3.89 0.20 5.26
CA LEU A 49 4.57 1.33 4.61
C LEU A 49 6.07 1.19 4.85
N TYR A 50 6.85 1.50 3.83
CA TYR A 50 8.31 1.48 3.86
C TYR A 50 8.84 2.76 3.25
N LEU A 51 9.97 3.26 3.74
CA LEU A 51 10.64 4.38 3.10
C LEU A 51 11.28 3.92 1.79
N ALA A 52 11.04 4.66 0.71
CA ALA A 52 11.64 4.39 -0.59
C ALA A 52 13.05 4.98 -0.70
N ARG A 53 13.87 4.90 0.36
CA ARG A 53 15.27 5.37 0.35
C ARG A 53 16.23 4.30 0.78
N ASP A 54 17.37 4.26 0.11
CA ASP A 54 18.52 3.43 0.47
C ASP A 54 19.73 4.35 0.64
N ASN A 55 20.50 4.15 1.72
CA ASN A 55 21.71 4.93 2.03
C ASN A 55 21.54 6.46 1.91
N GLY A 56 20.36 6.96 2.28
CA GLY A 56 20.02 8.40 2.25
C GLY A 56 19.52 8.94 0.90
N ALA A 57 19.48 8.12 -0.14
CA ALA A 57 18.95 8.50 -1.46
C ALA A 57 17.56 7.89 -1.70
N TRP A 58 16.59 8.74 -2.06
CA TRP A 58 15.26 8.31 -2.47
C TRP A 58 15.30 7.58 -3.82
N LEU A 59 14.36 6.69 -4.03
CA LEU A 59 14.08 6.10 -5.34
C LEU A 59 13.56 7.21 -6.25
N ASN A 60 14.18 7.40 -7.41
CA ASN A 60 13.79 8.47 -8.32
C ASN A 60 13.03 7.91 -9.53
N ALA A 61 12.08 8.67 -10.08
CA ALA A 61 11.32 8.24 -11.24
C ALA A 61 12.17 8.01 -12.51
N ASN A 62 13.39 8.56 -12.56
CA ASN A 62 14.31 8.31 -13.66
C ASN A 62 15.13 7.01 -13.49
N ASP A 63 15.12 6.41 -12.29
CA ASP A 63 15.85 5.18 -11.98
C ASP A 63 15.28 4.00 -12.78
N ASP A 64 16.14 3.07 -13.18
CA ASP A 64 15.70 1.86 -13.88
C ASP A 64 14.83 0.95 -12.99
N ASP A 65 15.04 1.00 -11.67
CA ASP A 65 14.18 0.35 -10.70
C ASP A 65 12.74 0.87 -10.77
N PHE A 66 12.57 2.20 -10.92
CA PHE A 66 11.25 2.79 -11.06
C PHE A 66 10.58 2.38 -12.36
N LYS A 67 11.32 2.40 -13.48
CA LYS A 67 10.80 1.93 -14.78
C LYS A 67 10.40 0.45 -14.72
N ALA A 68 11.11 -0.36 -13.93
CA ALA A 68 10.71 -1.74 -13.67
C ALA A 68 9.37 -1.83 -12.92
N LEU A 69 9.14 -0.95 -11.92
CA LEU A 69 7.83 -0.86 -11.25
C LEU A 69 6.71 -0.51 -12.22
N GLU A 70 6.93 0.40 -13.18
CA GLU A 70 5.94 0.73 -14.22
C GLU A 70 5.62 -0.49 -15.11
N ARG A 71 6.62 -1.35 -15.37
CA ARG A 71 6.45 -2.64 -16.07
C ARG A 71 5.87 -3.74 -15.19
N ARG A 72 5.44 -3.42 -13.96
CA ARG A 72 4.89 -4.37 -12.97
C ARG A 72 5.89 -5.41 -12.49
N GLU A 73 7.18 -5.12 -12.63
CA GLU A 73 8.29 -5.90 -12.09
C GLU A 73 8.65 -5.34 -10.71
N ILE A 74 9.14 -6.19 -9.80
CA ILE A 74 9.66 -5.75 -8.50
C ILE A 74 11.18 -5.98 -8.51
N PRO A 75 12.01 -4.96 -8.75
CA PRO A 75 13.45 -5.10 -8.78
C PRO A 75 14.01 -5.43 -7.39
N TYR A 76 15.20 -6.03 -7.34
CA TYR A 76 15.83 -6.46 -6.08
C TYR A 76 15.98 -5.32 -5.07
N ARG A 77 16.40 -4.13 -5.51
CA ARG A 77 16.51 -2.95 -4.63
C ARG A 77 15.19 -2.61 -3.95
N VAL A 78 14.07 -2.66 -4.67
CA VAL A 78 12.75 -2.41 -4.08
C VAL A 78 12.35 -3.52 -3.12
N LYS A 79 12.66 -4.78 -3.46
CA LYS A 79 12.40 -5.92 -2.57
C LYS A 79 13.16 -5.80 -1.25
N ASP A 80 14.42 -5.37 -1.30
CA ASP A 80 15.27 -5.19 -0.12
C ASP A 80 14.77 -4.03 0.78
N LEU A 81 14.14 -3.02 0.20
CA LEU A 81 13.50 -1.92 0.95
C LEU A 81 12.16 -2.33 1.60
N MET A 82 11.55 -3.44 1.18
CA MET A 82 10.23 -3.90 1.66
C MET A 82 10.33 -5.08 2.64
N GLN A 83 11.44 -5.19 3.36
CA GLN A 83 11.62 -6.23 4.37
C GLN A 83 10.82 -5.93 5.64
N GLU A 84 10.29 -6.95 6.30
CA GLU A 84 9.36 -6.81 7.44
C GLU A 84 9.90 -6.00 8.62
N GLN A 85 11.21 -6.01 8.86
CA GLN A 85 11.85 -5.19 9.90
C GLN A 85 11.94 -3.68 9.56
N LEU A 86 11.68 -3.30 8.30
CA LEU A 86 11.70 -1.92 7.83
C LEU A 86 10.31 -1.29 7.77
N VAL A 87 9.29 -2.02 8.23
CA VAL A 87 7.91 -1.51 8.30
C VAL A 87 7.87 -0.31 9.25
N LEU A 88 7.29 0.79 8.77
CA LEU A 88 7.05 1.96 9.59
C LEU A 88 5.93 1.70 10.60
N ASP A 89 6.20 1.98 11.88
CA ASP A 89 5.21 1.90 12.94
C ASP A 89 4.17 3.02 12.78
N ALA A 90 2.90 2.70 12.98
CA ALA A 90 1.80 3.65 12.86
C ALA A 90 1.89 4.84 13.84
N ILE A 91 2.59 4.67 14.97
CA ILE A 91 2.75 5.72 15.98
C ILE A 91 3.90 6.69 15.67
N TRP A 92 4.79 6.35 14.74
CA TRP A 92 5.93 7.22 14.40
C TRP A 92 5.45 8.53 13.79
N GLN A 93 6.06 9.63 14.22
CA GLN A 93 5.82 10.93 13.62
C GLN A 93 6.55 11.02 12.28
N LEU A 94 5.92 11.65 11.29
CA LEU A 94 6.53 11.77 9.97
C LEU A 94 7.80 12.64 10.00
N ASN A 95 7.84 13.64 10.88
CA ASN A 95 8.99 14.52 11.09
C ASN A 95 10.10 13.91 11.98
N ASP A 96 9.97 12.66 12.42
CA ASP A 96 11.02 11.95 13.14
C ASP A 96 12.17 11.60 12.17
N ASP A 97 13.42 11.69 12.63
CA ASP A 97 14.62 11.34 11.85
C ASP A 97 14.64 9.86 11.45
N ALA A 98 14.02 8.98 12.25
CA ALA A 98 13.79 7.58 11.88
C ALA A 98 12.80 7.43 10.71
N CYS A 99 11.93 8.42 10.49
CA CYS A 99 11.00 8.50 9.37
C CYS A 99 11.55 9.45 8.29
N PHE A 100 10.91 10.57 7.98
CA PHE A 100 11.39 11.50 6.96
C PHE A 100 12.42 12.52 7.48
N GLY A 101 12.41 12.80 8.78
CA GLY A 101 13.21 13.82 9.44
C GLY A 101 12.56 15.20 9.47
N LYS A 102 13.02 16.02 10.41
CA LYS A 102 12.41 17.35 10.70
C LYS A 102 12.49 18.33 9.53
N ASN A 103 13.50 18.16 8.68
CA ASN A 103 13.78 19.04 7.54
C ASN A 103 13.41 18.41 6.20
N PHE A 104 12.50 17.44 6.21
CA PHE A 104 12.06 16.78 4.99
C PHE A 104 11.50 17.78 3.98
N GLN A 105 12.11 17.81 2.80
CA GLN A 105 11.65 18.56 1.65
C GLN A 105 11.58 17.59 0.47
N PRO A 106 10.38 17.28 -0.04
CA PRO A 106 10.24 16.37 -1.17
C PRO A 106 10.86 17.01 -2.41
N ALA A 107 11.80 16.31 -3.05
CA ALA A 107 12.34 16.74 -4.33
C ALA A 107 11.45 16.26 -5.48
N ALA A 108 11.58 16.92 -6.64
CA ALA A 108 10.81 16.54 -7.81
C ALA A 108 11.20 15.12 -8.27
N ARG A 109 10.18 14.31 -8.57
CA ARG A 109 10.30 12.94 -9.08
C ARG A 109 10.84 11.90 -8.09
N ASP A 110 11.03 12.25 -6.83
CA ASP A 110 11.36 11.26 -5.80
C ASP A 110 10.10 10.52 -5.34
N ILE A 111 10.23 9.20 -5.25
CA ILE A 111 9.28 8.32 -4.57
C ILE A 111 9.76 8.23 -3.13
N HIS A 112 8.82 8.42 -2.21
CA HIS A 112 9.12 8.59 -0.80
C HIS A 112 8.66 7.38 0.01
N VAL A 113 7.56 6.75 -0.41
CA VAL A 113 6.94 5.62 0.32
C VAL A 113 6.62 4.48 -0.64
N LEU A 114 6.99 3.27 -0.24
CA LEU A 114 6.50 2.03 -0.85
C LEU A 114 5.36 1.48 -0.02
N VAL A 115 4.25 1.14 -0.67
CA VAL A 115 3.03 0.65 -0.03
C VAL A 115 2.83 -0.82 -0.37
N LYS A 116 2.87 -1.68 0.65
CA LYS A 116 2.54 -3.10 0.53
C LYS A 116 1.13 -3.36 1.05
N LYS A 117 0.35 -4.05 0.23
CA LYS A 117 -0.96 -4.58 0.61
C LYS A 117 -0.78 -5.93 1.33
N PRO A 118 -1.69 -6.30 2.25
CA PRO A 118 -1.70 -7.66 2.82
C PRO A 118 -1.93 -8.69 1.70
N GLU A 119 -1.16 -9.79 1.75
CA GLU A 119 -1.23 -10.88 0.76
C GLU A 119 -2.37 -11.87 1.07
N ASP A 120 -2.70 -12.07 2.36
CA ASP A 120 -3.73 -13.01 2.80
C ASP A 120 -4.97 -12.27 3.33
N PRO A 121 -6.17 -12.51 2.77
CA PRO A 121 -7.44 -12.09 3.34
C PRO A 121 -7.66 -12.50 4.80
N LYS A 122 -6.93 -13.49 5.34
CA LYS A 122 -7.01 -13.88 6.75
C LYS A 122 -6.42 -12.85 7.72
N GLU A 123 -5.50 -11.99 7.29
CA GLU A 123 -5.04 -10.85 8.12
C GLU A 123 -6.22 -9.89 8.39
N PHE A 124 -7.14 -9.73 7.45
CA PHE A 124 -8.38 -8.98 7.67
C PHE A 124 -9.28 -9.62 8.73
N LEU A 125 -9.38 -10.95 8.72
CA LEU A 125 -10.28 -11.67 9.61
C LEU A 125 -9.76 -11.71 11.06
N GLN A 126 -8.45 -11.77 11.26
CA GLN A 126 -7.84 -11.71 12.59
C GLN A 126 -7.92 -10.31 13.20
N TYR A 127 -7.65 -9.25 12.41
CA TYR A 127 -7.81 -7.85 12.85
C TYR A 127 -9.24 -7.53 13.30
N LYS A 128 -10.27 -8.04 12.60
CA LYS A 128 -11.67 -7.87 13.02
C LYS A 128 -12.03 -8.58 14.32
N ARG A 129 -11.35 -9.68 14.67
CA ARG A 129 -11.60 -10.41 15.93
C ARG A 129 -11.00 -9.69 17.14
N SER A 130 -9.90 -8.94 16.98
CA SER A 130 -9.29 -8.14 18.06
C SER A 130 -9.90 -6.74 18.23
N GLY A 131 -10.50 -6.16 17.18
CA GLY A 131 -11.09 -4.80 17.21
C GLY A 131 -12.57 -4.70 17.60
N SER A 132 -13.24 -5.83 17.90
CA SER A 132 -14.68 -5.84 18.17
C SER A 132 -15.03 -5.41 19.61
N THR A 133 -14.79 -4.14 19.93
CA THR A 133 -15.52 -3.44 21.00
C THR A 133 -16.12 -2.10 20.59
N VAL A 134 -15.96 -1.62 19.34
CA VAL A 134 -16.75 -0.47 18.87
C VAL A 134 -17.29 -0.68 17.45
N CYS A 135 -18.56 -0.33 17.34
CA CYS A 135 -19.51 -0.59 16.28
C CYS A 135 -19.10 -0.09 14.88
N GLY A 136 -19.42 -0.89 13.85
CA GLY A 136 -19.31 -0.50 12.45
C GLY A 136 -19.75 -1.63 11.54
N ILE A 137 -21.06 -1.77 11.34
CA ILE A 137 -21.67 -2.70 10.38
C ILE A 137 -21.17 -2.34 8.99
N LEU A 138 -20.46 -3.26 8.32
CA LEU A 138 -20.15 -3.12 6.88
C LEU A 138 -21.42 -3.44 6.07
N PRO A 139 -21.70 -2.73 4.97
CA PRO A 139 -22.82 -3.05 4.09
C PRO A 139 -22.64 -4.44 3.45
N LEU A 140 -23.72 -5.22 3.43
CA LEU A 140 -23.78 -6.63 3.00
C LEU A 140 -23.25 -6.87 1.57
N GLN A 141 -23.19 -5.83 0.74
CA GLN A 141 -22.77 -5.92 -0.66
C GLN A 141 -21.28 -6.24 -0.82
N SER A 142 -20.41 -5.74 0.07
CA SER A 142 -18.96 -6.04 0.00
C SER A 142 -18.64 -7.50 0.32
N LEU A 143 -19.48 -8.18 1.10
CA LEU A 143 -19.32 -9.60 1.39
C LEU A 143 -19.66 -10.46 0.15
N GLN A 144 -20.64 -10.06 -0.65
CA GLN A 144 -21.01 -10.81 -1.85
C GLN A 144 -19.90 -10.82 -2.90
N SER A 145 -19.24 -9.69 -3.13
CA SER A 145 -18.13 -9.60 -4.09
C SER A 145 -16.90 -10.40 -3.64
N ALA A 146 -16.60 -10.40 -2.32
CA ALA A 146 -15.52 -11.21 -1.76
C ALA A 146 -15.82 -12.72 -1.82
N LEU A 147 -17.08 -13.12 -1.61
CA LEU A 147 -17.52 -14.51 -1.75
C LEU A 147 -17.46 -14.99 -3.20
N GLN A 148 -17.84 -14.15 -4.17
CA GLN A 148 -17.73 -14.49 -5.59
C GLN A 148 -16.28 -14.75 -6.04
N TRP A 149 -15.31 -14.06 -5.47
CA TRP A 149 -13.88 -14.33 -5.71
C TRP A 149 -13.39 -15.63 -5.07
N LEU A 150 -13.85 -15.97 -3.87
CA LEU A 150 -13.40 -17.18 -3.16
C LEU A 150 -13.95 -18.49 -3.75
N PHE A 151 -15.12 -18.44 -4.40
CA PHE A 151 -15.77 -19.62 -4.98
C PHE A 151 -15.81 -19.62 -6.52
N GLY A 152 -15.36 -18.54 -7.15
CA GLY A 152 -15.41 -18.36 -8.61
C GLY A 152 -14.13 -18.78 -9.33
N SER A 153 -13.78 -20.06 -9.30
CA SER A 153 -12.80 -20.64 -10.23
C SER A 153 -13.20 -22.06 -10.59
N ASN A 154 -14.19 -22.17 -11.49
CA ASN A 154 -14.33 -23.31 -12.41
C ASN A 154 -15.34 -22.95 -13.52
N GLN A 155 -14.82 -22.37 -14.60
CA GLN A 155 -15.47 -22.45 -15.91
C GLN A 155 -14.43 -23.09 -16.84
N VAL A 156 -14.47 -24.43 -16.91
CA VAL A 156 -13.88 -25.19 -18.01
C VAL A 156 -14.72 -24.90 -19.26
N PRO A 157 -14.14 -24.48 -20.40
CA PRO A 157 -14.91 -24.28 -21.62
C PRO A 157 -15.31 -25.65 -22.19
N GLN A 158 -16.61 -25.95 -22.21
CA GLN A 158 -17.14 -27.07 -23.01
C GLN A 158 -17.17 -26.65 -24.48
N THR A 159 -16.21 -27.15 -25.27
CA THR A 159 -16.30 -27.13 -26.73
C THR A 159 -17.45 -28.03 -27.17
N LYS A 160 -18.55 -27.44 -27.64
CA LYS A 160 -19.61 -28.17 -28.35
C LYS A 160 -19.11 -28.52 -29.75
N LYS A 161 -18.86 -29.81 -29.99
CA LYS A 161 -19.00 -30.43 -31.32
C LYS A 161 -20.49 -30.67 -31.55
N THR A 162 -20.98 -30.31 -32.73
CA THR A 162 -22.24 -30.80 -33.29
C THR A 162 -22.02 -30.97 -34.78
N ASP A 163 -22.27 -32.21 -35.20
CA ASP A 163 -22.41 -32.81 -36.53
C ASP A 163 -21.25 -32.75 -37.55
#